data_AF-A0A6A4GNT3-F1
#
_entry.id   AF-A0A6A4GNT3-F1
#
_cell.length_a   1.000
_cell.length_b   1.000
_cell.length_c   1.000
_cell.angle_alpha   90.00
_cell.angle_beta   90.00
_cell.angle_gamma   90.00
#
_symmetry.space_group_name_H-M   'P 1'
#
loop_
_entity.id
_entity.type
_entity.pdbx_description
1 polymer ?
#
loop_
_entity_poly.entity_id
_entity_poly.type
_entity_poly.pdbx_seq_one_letter_code
_entity_poly.pdbx_strand_id
1 'polypeptide(L)'
;MASRRIHVFWPTRKIVPVQLPATSATSLDHRFPTVKKQIKEWHGSVSSRKNQEWLILHVIHQDARVQSGTFFTLKGSVLDKIRADFNTDKRERSESYHLSLYINCVDDDTNSCIQLVWSNGANNPAAWAEFMNKLRDGVLSAFEMAVVQREDEVRWSEGQRQMPGWNFCTFFILKESLATSFEGVTLFDDALVQYEELEVSFDQVLKEKNLSWFGTLITPTPAPTDDSAPLLSISKKPYRDLILANNISVFDFRIYLLSRQCELLSKAGRLTEVCTKVGVFLSAFGRRLREVESEIPPYFVESWVYSSALSAVEQCDAWSATADLDAKRPAFNAGKAELLELA
;
A
#
# COMPACT_ATOMS: atom_id res chain seq x y z
N MET A 1 -19.29 -26.95 18.10
CA MET A 1 -18.84 -26.99 16.69
C MET A 1 -18.23 -25.65 16.34
N ALA A 2 -16.96 -25.67 15.93
CA ALA A 2 -16.10 -24.49 15.81
C ALA A 2 -16.59 -23.53 14.70
N SER A 3 -16.87 -22.28 15.08
CA SER A 3 -17.12 -21.18 14.15
C SER A 3 -15.79 -20.80 13.50
N ARG A 4 -15.59 -21.19 12.24
CA ARG A 4 -14.46 -20.73 11.44
C ARG A 4 -14.74 -19.28 11.03
N ARG A 5 -14.20 -18.33 11.79
CA ARG A 5 -14.18 -16.90 11.45
C ARG A 5 -13.08 -16.68 10.41
N ILE A 6 -13.45 -16.17 9.24
CA ILE A 6 -12.50 -15.58 8.30
C ILE A 6 -12.27 -14.15 8.81
N HIS A 7 -11.13 -13.93 9.45
CA HIS A 7 -10.67 -12.60 9.85
C HIS A 7 -9.90 -12.00 8.67
N VAL A 8 -10.55 -11.13 7.90
CA VAL A 8 -9.87 -10.26 6.94
C VAL A 8 -9.40 -9.02 7.71
N PHE A 9 -8.10 -8.88 7.90
CA PHE A 9 -7.48 -7.73 8.54
C PHE A 9 -7.15 -6.68 7.47
N TRP A 10 -7.59 -5.42 7.64
CA TRP A 10 -7.12 -4.30 6.82
C TRP A 10 -7.00 -3.01 7.64
N PRO A 11 -5.97 -2.17 7.43
CA PRO A 11 -5.53 -1.19 8.43
C PRO A 11 -6.44 0.02 8.66
N THR A 12 -7.53 0.25 7.91
CA THR A 12 -8.36 1.45 8.15
C THR A 12 -9.87 1.35 7.85
N ARG A 13 -10.44 0.26 7.36
CA ARG A 13 -11.86 0.28 6.92
C ARG A 13 -12.60 -1.03 7.24
N LYS A 14 -13.69 -0.92 8.01
CA LYS A 14 -14.54 -2.04 8.44
C LYS A 14 -15.43 -2.49 7.29
N ILE A 15 -15.25 -3.71 6.81
CA ILE A 15 -16.30 -4.45 6.11
C ILE A 15 -17.25 -4.97 7.20
N VAL A 16 -18.50 -4.52 7.20
CA VAL A 16 -19.52 -4.99 8.16
C VAL A 16 -20.38 -6.04 7.45
N PRO A 17 -20.18 -7.34 7.72
CA PRO A 17 -21.05 -8.37 7.17
C PRO A 17 -22.43 -8.28 7.85
N VAL A 18 -23.48 -8.08 7.06
CA VAL A 18 -24.87 -8.25 7.51
C VAL A 18 -25.22 -9.72 7.33
N GLN A 19 -25.32 -10.45 8.44
CA GLN A 19 -25.64 -11.88 8.43
C GLN A 19 -27.14 -12.05 8.66
N LEU A 20 -27.87 -12.46 7.62
CA LEU A 20 -29.28 -12.81 7.73
C LEU A 20 -29.41 -14.27 8.19
N PRO A 21 -30.23 -14.59 9.22
CA PRO A 21 -30.42 -15.95 9.70
C PRO A 21 -31.14 -16.82 8.66
N ALA A 22 -30.62 -18.03 8.42
CA ALA A 22 -31.21 -19.02 7.51
C ALA A 22 -32.58 -19.49 8.01
N THR A 23 -33.66 -19.27 7.26
CA THR A 23 -34.99 -19.82 7.57
C THR A 23 -35.85 -20.09 6.33
N SER A 24 -36.86 -20.95 6.52
CA SER A 24 -37.74 -21.54 5.50
C SER A 24 -38.57 -20.53 4.69
N ALA A 25 -38.81 -20.91 3.43
CA ALA A 25 -39.27 -20.09 2.32
C ALA A 25 -40.63 -19.37 2.46
N THR A 26 -41.43 -19.70 3.47
CA THR A 26 -42.78 -19.14 3.66
C THR A 26 -42.81 -17.82 4.46
N SER A 27 -41.67 -17.31 4.95
CA SER A 27 -41.62 -16.14 5.85
C SER A 27 -40.93 -14.88 5.30
N LEU A 28 -40.39 -14.94 4.08
CA LEU A 28 -39.55 -13.87 3.52
C LEU A 28 -40.34 -12.60 3.14
N ASP A 29 -41.55 -12.72 2.62
CA ASP A 29 -42.35 -11.56 2.18
C ASP A 29 -42.84 -10.68 3.34
N HIS A 30 -43.15 -11.27 4.50
CA HIS A 30 -43.59 -10.51 5.69
C HIS A 30 -42.45 -9.79 6.41
N ARG A 31 -41.20 -10.26 6.29
CA ARG A 31 -40.02 -9.63 6.91
C ARG A 31 -39.25 -8.72 5.96
N PHE A 32 -39.54 -8.74 4.66
CA PHE A 32 -38.90 -7.88 3.67
C PHE A 32 -38.92 -6.39 4.05
N PRO A 33 -40.01 -5.79 4.57
CA PRO A 33 -40.00 -4.39 5.00
C PRO A 33 -39.02 -4.11 6.15
N THR A 34 -38.91 -5.03 7.11
CA THR A 34 -37.98 -4.93 8.24
C THR A 34 -36.52 -5.09 7.78
N VAL A 35 -36.25 -6.08 6.93
CA VAL A 35 -34.91 -6.31 6.34
C VAL A 35 -34.52 -5.13 5.45
N LYS A 36 -35.43 -4.62 4.63
CA LYS A 36 -35.23 -3.42 3.79
C LYS A 36 -34.87 -2.20 4.64
N LYS A 37 -35.53 -1.99 5.79
CA LYS A 37 -35.19 -0.91 6.73
C LYS A 37 -33.77 -1.07 7.27
N GLN A 38 -33.38 -2.27 7.71
CA GLN A 38 -32.03 -2.55 8.21
C GLN A 38 -30.95 -2.34 7.14
N ILE A 39 -31.19 -2.80 5.91
CA ILE A 39 -30.27 -2.59 4.79
C ILE A 39 -30.16 -1.10 4.46
N LYS A 40 -31.26 -0.33 4.48
CA LYS A 40 -31.24 1.13 4.26
C LYS A 40 -30.46 1.88 5.34
N GLU A 41 -30.67 1.54 6.61
CA GLU A 41 -29.93 2.16 7.72
C GLU A 41 -28.42 1.86 7.62
N TRP A 42 -28.06 0.62 7.32
CA TRP A 42 -26.67 0.23 7.09
C TRP A 42 -26.06 0.92 5.87
N HIS A 43 -26.74 0.88 4.72
CA HIS A 43 -26.26 1.51 3.47
C HIS A 43 -26.10 3.02 3.63
N GLY A 44 -27.02 3.70 4.32
CA GLY A 44 -26.88 5.11 4.66
C GLY A 44 -25.66 5.38 5.54
N SER A 45 -25.40 4.52 6.53
CA SER A 45 -24.21 4.65 7.39
C SER A 45 -22.89 4.47 6.61
N VAL A 46 -22.85 3.57 5.62
CA VAL A 46 -21.68 3.33 4.78
C VAL A 46 -21.50 4.44 3.76
N SER A 47 -22.59 4.86 3.09
CA SER A 47 -22.59 5.90 2.06
C SER A 47 -22.34 7.31 2.61
N SER A 48 -22.59 7.54 3.91
CA SER A 48 -22.22 8.79 4.57
C SER A 48 -20.72 9.08 4.57
N ARG A 49 -19.89 8.07 4.31
CA ARG A 49 -18.43 8.17 4.30
C ARG A 49 -17.91 8.21 2.87
N LYS A 50 -16.93 9.07 2.61
CA LYS A 50 -16.28 9.13 1.29
C LYS A 50 -15.52 7.83 0.98
N ASN A 51 -15.47 7.50 -0.31
CA ASN A 51 -14.68 6.41 -0.90
C ASN A 51 -14.96 5.02 -0.29
N GLN A 52 -16.20 4.74 0.14
CA GLN A 52 -16.58 3.39 0.58
C GLN A 52 -17.14 2.56 -0.59
N GLU A 53 -16.74 1.30 -0.59
CA GLU A 53 -17.32 0.24 -1.40
C GLU A 53 -18.24 -0.62 -0.54
N TRP A 54 -19.33 -1.11 -1.12
CA TRP A 54 -20.29 -1.94 -0.41
C TRP A 54 -20.83 -3.05 -1.31
N LEU A 55 -21.14 -4.18 -0.66
CA LEU A 55 -21.68 -5.37 -1.31
C LEU A 55 -22.78 -5.96 -0.43
N ILE A 56 -23.92 -6.30 -1.04
CA ILE A 56 -25.03 -6.98 -0.39
C ILE A 56 -25.08 -8.41 -0.90
N LEU A 57 -24.97 -9.37 0.02
CA LEU A 57 -25.06 -10.81 -0.27
C LEU A 57 -26.39 -11.37 0.23
N HIS A 58 -27.23 -11.85 -0.69
CA HIS A 58 -28.48 -12.54 -0.38
C HIS A 58 -28.28 -14.06 -0.46
N VAL A 59 -28.38 -14.76 0.67
CA VAL A 59 -28.15 -16.22 0.73
C VAL A 59 -29.49 -16.98 0.77
N ILE A 60 -29.69 -17.95 -0.14
CA ILE A 60 -30.89 -18.78 -0.23
C ILE A 60 -30.51 -20.27 -0.06
N HIS A 61 -31.30 -21.03 0.71
CA HIS A 61 -31.12 -22.48 0.88
C HIS A 61 -31.89 -23.29 -0.18
N GLN A 62 -31.26 -24.31 -0.79
CA GLN A 62 -31.94 -25.18 -1.79
C GLN A 62 -33.11 -26.01 -1.24
N ASP A 63 -33.19 -26.27 0.07
CA ASP A 63 -34.28 -27.05 0.68
C ASP A 63 -35.62 -26.32 0.78
N ALA A 64 -35.71 -25.11 0.24
CA ALA A 64 -36.98 -24.49 -0.08
C ALA A 64 -37.65 -25.22 -1.25
N ARG A 65 -38.29 -26.37 -1.00
CA ARG A 65 -39.20 -27.01 -1.97
C ARG A 65 -40.21 -25.96 -2.43
N VAL A 66 -39.98 -25.40 -3.62
CA VAL A 66 -40.99 -24.63 -4.34
C VAL A 66 -42.05 -25.66 -4.74
N GLN A 67 -43.17 -25.69 -4.02
CA GLN A 67 -44.35 -26.38 -4.49
C GLN A 67 -44.71 -25.78 -5.84
N SER A 68 -44.68 -26.62 -6.87
CA SER A 68 -45.20 -26.33 -8.19
C SER A 68 -46.64 -25.81 -8.05
N GLY A 69 -46.82 -24.52 -8.25
CA GLY A 69 -48.12 -23.89 -8.10
C GLY A 69 -48.12 -22.47 -8.64
N THR A 70 -48.67 -22.35 -9.85
CA THR A 70 -49.21 -21.11 -10.44
C THR A 70 -48.22 -20.19 -11.17
N PHE A 71 -48.17 -20.44 -12.47
CA PHE A 71 -47.81 -19.56 -13.57
C PHE A 71 -48.56 -18.20 -13.43
N PHE A 72 -47.86 -17.07 -13.64
CA PHE A 72 -48.34 -15.67 -13.58
C PHE A 72 -48.51 -14.99 -12.21
N THR A 73 -47.41 -14.63 -11.56
CA THR A 73 -47.34 -13.32 -10.86
C THR A 73 -46.01 -12.64 -11.19
N LEU A 74 -46.09 -11.49 -11.86
CA LEU A 74 -44.98 -10.60 -12.22
C LEU A 74 -44.47 -9.83 -10.98
N LYS A 75 -44.19 -10.52 -9.88
CA LYS A 75 -43.48 -9.95 -8.74
C LYS A 75 -42.01 -10.31 -8.92
N GLY A 76 -41.19 -9.32 -9.28
CA GLY A 76 -39.74 -9.47 -9.32
C GLY A 76 -39.22 -10.12 -8.04
N SER A 77 -38.16 -10.91 -8.16
CA SER A 77 -37.57 -11.62 -7.03
C SER A 77 -37.19 -10.64 -5.91
N VAL A 78 -37.05 -11.12 -4.67
CA VAL A 78 -36.56 -10.31 -3.54
C VAL A 78 -35.25 -9.60 -3.91
N LEU A 79 -34.40 -10.27 -4.68
CA LEU A 79 -33.17 -9.73 -5.23
C LEU A 79 -33.43 -8.56 -6.21
N ASP A 80 -34.40 -8.67 -7.11
CA ASP A 80 -34.73 -7.60 -8.06
C ASP A 80 -35.27 -6.35 -7.35
N LYS A 81 -36.01 -6.53 -6.26
CA LYS A 81 -36.45 -5.42 -5.39
C LYS A 81 -35.27 -4.75 -4.70
N ILE A 82 -34.32 -5.52 -4.15
CA ILE A 82 -33.09 -5.00 -3.54
C ILE A 82 -32.26 -4.26 -4.61
N ARG A 83 -32.10 -4.82 -5.81
CA ARG A 83 -31.37 -4.19 -6.91
C ARG A 83 -31.99 -2.85 -7.31
N ALA A 84 -33.30 -2.80 -7.48
CA ALA A 84 -34.02 -1.57 -7.83
C ALA A 84 -33.92 -0.49 -6.73
N ASP A 85 -33.83 -0.89 -5.47
CA ASP A 85 -33.74 0.04 -4.33
C ASP A 85 -32.32 0.60 -4.08
N PHE A 86 -31.25 -0.12 -4.48
CA PHE A 86 -29.88 0.19 -4.04
C PHE A 86 -28.85 0.34 -5.17
N ASN A 87 -29.16 -0.06 -6.41
CA ASN A 87 -28.20 -0.03 -7.54
C ASN A 87 -28.30 1.24 -8.41
N THR A 88 -29.01 2.29 -7.95
CA THR A 88 -29.33 3.49 -8.74
C THR A 88 -28.19 4.52 -8.86
N ASP A 89 -27.19 4.50 -7.97
CA ASP A 89 -26.29 5.65 -7.75
C ASP A 89 -24.88 5.51 -8.35
N LYS A 90 -24.57 4.42 -9.08
CA LYS A 90 -23.20 4.23 -9.61
C LYS A 90 -22.88 5.06 -10.86
N ARG A 91 -23.90 5.51 -11.60
CA ARG A 91 -23.71 6.22 -12.87
C ARG A 91 -23.04 7.59 -12.67
N GLU A 92 -23.41 8.30 -11.61
CA GLU A 92 -22.83 9.61 -11.24
C GLU A 92 -21.39 9.50 -10.70
N ARG A 93 -21.00 8.33 -10.18
CA ARG A 93 -19.65 8.06 -9.65
C ARG A 93 -18.61 7.80 -10.75
N SER A 94 -19.08 7.41 -11.96
CA SER A 94 -18.23 7.11 -13.12
C SER A 94 -17.77 8.33 -13.91
N GLU A 95 -18.42 9.49 -13.75
CA GLU A 95 -18.15 10.67 -14.59
C GLU A 95 -17.10 11.63 -14.00
N SER A 96 -16.66 11.47 -12.75
CA SER A 96 -15.81 12.45 -12.06
C SER A 96 -14.32 12.11 -11.91
N TYR A 97 -13.86 10.95 -12.40
CA TYR A 97 -12.44 10.59 -12.34
C TYR A 97 -11.92 10.29 -13.75
N HIS A 98 -11.57 11.37 -14.45
CA HIS A 98 -10.94 11.36 -15.77
C HIS A 98 -9.51 10.78 -15.70
N LEU A 99 -9.40 9.46 -15.52
CA LEU A 99 -8.25 8.69 -15.98
C LEU A 99 -8.72 7.28 -16.37
N SER A 100 -9.58 7.22 -17.38
CA SER A 100 -9.87 5.98 -18.12
C SER A 100 -8.62 5.56 -18.89
N LEU A 101 -7.74 4.78 -18.27
CA LEU A 101 -6.71 4.04 -19.00
C LEU A 101 -6.40 2.73 -18.27
N TYR A 102 -6.80 1.61 -18.89
CA TYR A 102 -6.58 0.21 -18.47
C TYR A 102 -7.12 -0.11 -17.07
N ILE A 103 -8.41 -0.38 -16.90
CA ILE A 103 -8.99 -1.71 -17.13
C ILE A 103 -10.40 -1.49 -17.68
N ASN A 104 -10.74 -2.12 -18.80
CA ASN A 104 -12.14 -2.28 -19.17
C ASN A 104 -12.81 -3.02 -18.01
N CYS A 105 -13.55 -2.28 -17.18
CA CYS A 105 -14.54 -2.84 -16.28
C CYS A 105 -15.47 -3.63 -17.18
N VAL A 106 -15.28 -4.95 -17.19
CA VAL A 106 -16.14 -5.89 -17.90
C VAL A 106 -17.53 -5.69 -17.32
N ASP A 107 -18.35 -5.04 -18.16
CA ASP A 107 -19.77 -4.80 -18.06
C ASP A 107 -20.25 -3.73 -17.06
N ASP A 108 -20.91 -2.73 -17.64
CA ASP A 108 -21.86 -1.77 -17.06
C ASP A 108 -22.97 -2.43 -16.18
N ASP A 109 -22.99 -3.77 -16.08
CA ASP A 109 -23.90 -4.59 -15.29
C ASP A 109 -23.36 -4.97 -13.88
N THR A 110 -22.37 -4.25 -13.35
CA THR A 110 -21.70 -4.54 -12.06
C THR A 110 -22.60 -4.24 -10.85
N ASN A 111 -23.55 -5.15 -10.64
CA ASN A 111 -24.55 -5.17 -9.59
C ASN A 111 -23.89 -5.40 -8.22
N SER A 112 -23.97 -4.43 -7.29
CA SER A 112 -23.48 -4.58 -5.90
C SER A 112 -24.32 -5.55 -5.05
N CYS A 113 -25.33 -6.19 -5.64
CA CYS A 113 -26.24 -7.12 -4.98
C CYS A 113 -26.16 -8.50 -5.65
N ILE A 114 -25.63 -9.48 -4.91
CA ILE A 114 -25.40 -10.85 -5.38
C ILE A 114 -26.30 -11.81 -4.63
N GLN A 115 -26.77 -12.86 -5.32
CA GLN A 115 -27.49 -13.96 -4.69
C GLN A 115 -26.63 -15.23 -4.67
N LEU A 116 -26.50 -15.85 -3.50
CA LEU A 116 -25.79 -17.10 -3.32
C LEU A 116 -26.79 -18.20 -2.96
N VAL A 117 -26.78 -19.29 -3.74
CA VAL A 117 -27.61 -20.47 -3.50
C VAL A 117 -26.78 -21.51 -2.75
N TRP A 118 -27.14 -21.76 -1.49
CA TRP A 118 -26.48 -22.70 -0.59
C TRP A 118 -27.15 -24.07 -0.62
N SER A 119 -26.38 -25.12 -0.93
CA SER A 119 -26.80 -26.53 -0.95
C SER A 119 -26.19 -27.30 0.22
N ASN A 120 -26.99 -28.02 1.02
CA ASN A 120 -26.46 -28.91 2.04
C ASN A 120 -25.73 -30.10 1.39
N GLY A 121 -24.46 -30.32 1.74
CA GLY A 121 -23.71 -31.53 1.38
C GLY A 121 -22.67 -31.39 0.26
N ALA A 122 -22.61 -30.26 -0.45
CA ALA A 122 -21.54 -29.98 -1.40
C ALA A 122 -20.91 -28.63 -1.09
N ASN A 123 -19.64 -28.63 -0.70
CA ASN A 123 -18.81 -27.42 -0.62
C ASN A 123 -18.48 -26.99 -2.06
N ASN A 124 -19.49 -26.62 -2.85
CA ASN A 124 -19.35 -26.30 -4.27
C ASN A 124 -18.59 -24.97 -4.42
N PRO A 125 -17.32 -24.97 -4.87
CA PRO A 125 -16.54 -23.74 -5.00
C PRO A 125 -17.15 -22.77 -6.02
N ALA A 126 -17.90 -23.29 -7.01
CA ALA A 126 -18.57 -22.48 -8.01
C ALA A 126 -19.70 -21.61 -7.42
N ALA A 127 -20.34 -22.03 -6.33
CA ALA A 127 -21.39 -21.24 -5.67
C ALA A 127 -20.84 -19.94 -5.03
N TRP A 128 -19.54 -19.91 -4.74
CA TRP A 128 -18.85 -18.74 -4.18
C TRP A 128 -18.10 -17.92 -5.23
N ALA A 129 -17.96 -18.42 -6.47
CA ALA A 129 -17.13 -17.79 -7.49
C ALA A 129 -17.60 -16.37 -7.83
N GLU A 130 -18.90 -16.15 -8.00
CA GLU A 130 -19.48 -14.83 -8.29
C GLU A 130 -19.23 -13.84 -7.14
N PHE A 131 -19.43 -14.29 -5.89
CA PHE A 131 -19.14 -13.48 -4.70
C PHE A 131 -17.66 -13.12 -4.61
N MET A 132 -16.76 -14.09 -4.82
CA MET A 132 -15.32 -13.88 -4.77
C MET A 132 -14.83 -12.93 -5.86
N ASN A 133 -15.43 -13.00 -7.06
CA ASN A 133 -15.11 -12.07 -8.15
C ASN A 133 -15.55 -10.65 -7.81
N LYS A 134 -16.79 -10.44 -7.37
CA LYS A 134 -17.26 -9.10 -6.99
C LYS A 134 -16.56 -8.53 -5.76
N LEU A 135 -16.15 -9.38 -4.82
CA LEU A 135 -15.29 -8.97 -3.71
C LEU A 135 -13.93 -8.48 -4.23
N ARG A 136 -13.32 -9.22 -5.16
CA ARG A 136 -12.07 -8.82 -5.82
C ARG A 136 -12.24 -7.48 -6.53
N ASP A 137 -13.29 -7.32 -7.35
CA ASP A 137 -13.56 -6.08 -8.08
C ASP A 137 -13.74 -4.89 -7.13
N GLY A 138 -14.50 -5.08 -6.04
CA GLY A 138 -14.69 -4.04 -5.02
C GLY A 138 -13.40 -3.67 -4.30
N VAL A 139 -12.52 -4.64 -4.03
CA VAL A 139 -11.20 -4.39 -3.44
C VAL A 139 -10.30 -3.62 -4.40
N LEU A 140 -10.28 -4.00 -5.68
CA LEU A 140 -9.52 -3.30 -6.72
C LEU A 140 -10.01 -1.86 -6.90
N SER A 141 -11.32 -1.64 -7.06
CA SER A 141 -11.92 -0.30 -7.15
C SER A 141 -11.57 0.58 -5.94
N ALA A 142 -11.70 0.04 -4.72
CA ALA A 142 -11.35 0.77 -3.51
C ALA A 142 -9.87 1.14 -3.44
N PHE A 143 -8.99 0.25 -3.92
CA PHE A 143 -7.56 0.49 -3.99
C PHE A 143 -7.22 1.56 -5.03
N GLU A 144 -7.75 1.45 -6.25
CA GLU A 144 -7.56 2.41 -7.34
C GLU A 144 -7.98 3.82 -6.91
N MET A 145 -9.19 3.97 -6.35
CA MET A 145 -9.64 5.27 -5.81
C MET A 145 -8.70 5.82 -4.73
N ALA A 146 -8.15 4.96 -3.87
CA ALA A 146 -7.24 5.38 -2.82
C ALA A 146 -5.86 5.78 -3.36
N VAL A 147 -5.39 5.15 -4.44
CA VAL A 147 -4.15 5.53 -5.13
C VAL A 147 -4.33 6.88 -5.81
N VAL A 148 -5.39 7.05 -6.62
CA VAL A 148 -5.72 8.32 -7.30
C VAL A 148 -5.78 9.47 -6.29
N GLN A 149 -6.46 9.27 -5.15
CA GLN A 149 -6.53 10.29 -4.11
C GLN A 149 -5.13 10.69 -3.60
N ARG A 150 -4.24 9.73 -3.33
CA ARG A 150 -2.89 10.02 -2.85
C ARG A 150 -2.03 10.69 -3.93
N GLU A 151 -2.18 10.30 -5.20
CA GLU A 151 -1.52 10.96 -6.32
C GLU A 151 -1.93 12.42 -6.46
N ASP A 152 -3.22 12.71 -6.30
CA ASP A 152 -3.74 14.08 -6.33
C ASP A 152 -3.20 14.90 -5.15
N GLU A 153 -3.13 14.33 -3.95
CA GLU A 153 -2.53 14.98 -2.76
C GLU A 153 -1.04 15.29 -2.98
N VAL A 154 -0.29 14.36 -3.59
CA VAL A 154 1.12 14.55 -3.96
C VAL A 154 1.27 15.64 -5.02
N ARG A 155 0.46 15.59 -6.10
CA ARG A 155 0.49 16.56 -7.20
C ARG A 155 0.13 17.96 -6.72
N TRP A 156 -0.86 18.06 -5.84
CA TRP A 156 -1.25 19.32 -5.22
C TRP A 156 -0.10 19.90 -4.39
N SER A 157 0.53 19.09 -3.54
CA SER A 157 1.67 19.53 -2.73
C SER A 157 2.86 19.97 -3.60
N GLU A 158 3.21 19.21 -4.65
CA GLU A 158 4.30 19.58 -5.57
C GLU A 158 4.01 20.89 -6.32
N GLY A 159 2.76 21.11 -6.75
CA GLY A 159 2.35 22.35 -7.40
C GLY A 159 2.49 23.59 -6.51
N GLN A 160 2.54 23.41 -5.20
CA GLN A 160 2.72 24.48 -4.22
C GLN A 160 4.18 24.69 -3.80
N ARG A 161 5.14 24.00 -4.41
CA ARG A 161 6.55 24.02 -3.99
C ARG A 161 7.20 25.41 -3.97
N GLN A 162 6.75 26.33 -4.83
CA GLN A 162 7.24 27.71 -4.86
C GLN A 162 6.55 28.62 -3.83
N MET A 163 5.47 28.17 -3.18
CA MET A 163 4.72 28.97 -2.22
C MET A 163 5.44 29.03 -0.86
N PRO A 164 5.51 30.20 -0.22
CA PRO A 164 5.98 30.30 1.16
C PRO A 164 5.13 29.43 2.08
N GLY A 165 5.78 28.61 2.92
CA GLY A 165 5.10 27.71 3.86
C GLY A 165 4.92 26.27 3.37
N TRP A 166 5.31 25.96 2.13
CA TRP A 166 5.50 24.57 1.72
C TRP A 166 6.55 23.89 2.61
N ASN A 167 6.37 22.61 2.93
CA ASN A 167 7.26 21.85 3.81
C ASN A 167 7.64 20.53 3.13
N PHE A 168 8.94 20.33 2.91
CA PHE A 168 9.44 19.12 2.24
C PHE A 168 9.15 17.84 3.01
N CYS A 169 9.30 17.81 4.34
CA CYS A 169 9.01 16.61 5.13
C CYS A 169 7.53 16.22 5.07
N THR A 170 6.61 17.19 4.97
CA THR A 170 5.19 16.91 4.75
C THR A 170 4.95 16.32 3.37
N PHE A 171 5.56 16.91 2.33
CA PHE A 171 5.53 16.36 0.97
C PHE A 171 6.11 14.94 0.90
N PHE A 172 7.22 14.69 1.60
CA PHE A 172 7.85 13.39 1.71
C PHE A 172 6.89 12.33 2.24
N ILE A 173 6.14 12.64 3.31
CA ILE A 173 5.17 11.71 3.90
C ILE A 173 4.04 11.37 2.93
N LEU A 174 3.61 12.31 2.08
CA LEU A 174 2.62 12.05 1.03
C LEU A 174 3.16 11.10 -0.03
N LYS A 175 4.37 11.37 -0.55
CA LYS A 175 5.07 10.49 -1.51
C LYS A 175 5.33 9.10 -0.95
N GLU A 176 5.76 8.99 0.30
CA GLU A 176 5.99 7.71 0.97
C GLU A 176 4.68 6.92 1.16
N SER A 177 3.57 7.60 1.48
CA SER A 177 2.25 6.96 1.57
C SER A 177 1.79 6.38 0.23
N LEU A 178 2.09 7.08 -0.87
CA LEU A 178 1.87 6.58 -2.23
C LEU A 178 2.76 5.37 -2.54
N ALA A 179 4.07 5.46 -2.27
CA ALA A 179 5.01 4.35 -2.45
C ALA A 179 4.59 3.10 -1.67
N THR A 180 4.14 3.27 -0.42
CA THR A 180 3.62 2.18 0.43
C THR A 180 2.38 1.51 -0.18
N SER A 181 1.57 2.27 -0.93
CA SER A 181 0.40 1.73 -1.61
C SER A 181 0.80 0.79 -2.75
N PHE A 182 1.80 1.18 -3.56
CA PHE A 182 2.36 0.34 -4.60
C PHE A 182 3.09 -0.89 -4.04
N GLU A 183 3.88 -0.71 -2.98
CA GLU A 183 4.56 -1.80 -2.29
C GLU A 183 3.55 -2.83 -1.74
N GLY A 184 2.43 -2.38 -1.19
CA GLY A 184 1.36 -3.24 -0.67
C GLY A 184 0.68 -4.13 -1.71
N VAL A 185 0.76 -3.76 -3.00
CA VAL A 185 0.28 -4.57 -4.15
C VAL A 185 1.43 -5.17 -4.97
N THR A 186 2.63 -5.20 -4.42
CA THR A 186 3.85 -5.79 -5.01
C THR A 186 4.35 -5.10 -6.28
N LEU A 187 3.89 -3.87 -6.54
CA LEU A 187 4.39 -3.02 -7.62
C LEU A 187 5.67 -2.29 -7.14
N PHE A 188 6.75 -3.06 -6.99
CA PHE A 188 7.99 -2.56 -6.40
C PHE A 188 8.69 -1.51 -7.26
N ASP A 189 8.60 -1.62 -8.59
CA ASP A 189 9.21 -0.64 -9.50
C ASP A 189 8.47 0.71 -9.41
N ASP A 190 7.14 0.72 -9.38
CA ASP A 190 6.35 1.95 -9.18
C ASP A 190 6.62 2.58 -7.81
N ALA A 191 6.78 1.77 -6.77
CA ALA A 191 7.19 2.24 -5.45
C ALA A 191 8.61 2.85 -5.45
N LEU A 192 9.54 2.23 -6.19
CA LEU A 192 10.93 2.67 -6.28
C LEU A 192 11.03 4.04 -6.96
N VAL A 193 10.28 4.26 -8.05
CA VAL A 193 10.21 5.54 -8.76
C VAL A 193 9.83 6.67 -7.79
N GLN A 194 8.88 6.45 -6.87
CA GLN A 194 8.50 7.49 -5.90
C GLN A 194 9.68 7.90 -5.00
N TYR A 195 10.52 6.96 -4.58
CA TYR A 195 11.70 7.25 -3.77
C TYR A 195 12.86 7.86 -4.58
N GLU A 196 13.01 7.51 -5.86
CA GLU A 196 14.00 8.14 -6.76
C GLU A 196 13.64 9.60 -7.06
N GLU A 197 12.37 9.88 -7.35
CA GLU A 197 11.88 11.26 -7.51
C GLU A 197 12.04 12.08 -6.23
N LEU A 198 11.80 11.47 -5.06
CA LEU A 198 12.05 12.10 -3.77
C LEU A 198 13.52 12.45 -3.56
N GLU A 199 14.44 11.59 -3.96
CA GLU A 199 15.88 11.85 -3.89
C GLU A 199 16.28 13.04 -4.78
N VAL A 200 15.75 13.12 -6.00
CA VAL A 200 15.97 14.24 -6.91
C VAL A 200 15.40 15.55 -6.35
N SER A 201 14.17 15.52 -5.82
CA SER A 201 13.57 16.69 -5.18
C SER A 201 14.35 17.13 -3.95
N PHE A 202 14.86 16.18 -3.16
CA PHE A 202 15.72 16.46 -2.01
C PHE A 202 17.03 17.13 -2.41
N ASP A 203 17.70 16.65 -3.46
CA ASP A 203 18.92 17.27 -3.99
C ASP A 203 18.71 18.73 -4.37
N GLN A 204 17.57 19.04 -4.98
CA GLN A 204 17.22 20.40 -5.35
C GLN A 204 17.00 21.28 -4.11
N VAL A 205 16.27 20.80 -3.09
CA VAL A 205 16.09 21.53 -1.83
C VAL A 205 17.42 21.84 -1.14
N LEU A 206 18.36 20.88 -1.15
CA LEU A 206 19.70 21.10 -0.63
C LEU A 206 20.48 22.16 -1.41
N LYS A 207 20.37 22.18 -2.75
CA LYS A 207 21.03 23.19 -3.61
C LYS A 207 20.47 24.59 -3.40
N GLU A 208 19.16 24.70 -3.19
CA GLU A 208 18.47 25.96 -2.90
C GLU A 208 18.78 26.48 -1.47
N LYS A 209 19.57 25.74 -0.68
CA LYS A 209 19.92 26.02 0.73
C LYS A 209 18.70 26.27 1.61
N ASN A 210 17.54 25.72 1.25
CA ASN A 210 16.36 25.76 2.10
C ASN A 210 16.46 24.65 3.17
N LEU A 211 17.51 24.75 3.98
CA LEU A 211 17.79 23.82 5.08
C LEU A 211 16.89 24.09 6.30
N SER A 212 15.91 24.98 6.20
CA SER A 212 15.02 25.26 7.34
C SER A 212 14.21 24.04 7.81
N TRP A 213 14.04 23.04 6.92
CA TRP A 213 13.34 21.78 7.21
C TRP A 213 14.26 20.64 7.64
N PHE A 214 15.58 20.82 7.50
CA PHE A 214 16.58 19.79 7.79
C PHE A 214 17.52 20.28 8.88
N GLY A 215 18.07 19.36 9.68
CA GLY A 215 19.13 19.71 10.60
C GLY A 215 20.44 20.09 9.90
N THR A 216 21.53 20.05 10.65
CA THR A 216 22.89 20.07 10.10
C THR A 216 23.12 18.86 9.18
N LEU A 217 24.22 18.89 8.39
CA LEU A 217 24.60 17.76 7.52
C LEU A 217 24.64 16.45 8.31
N ILE A 218 25.26 16.52 9.49
CA ILE A 218 25.32 15.50 10.52
C ILE A 218 25.31 16.19 11.88
N THR A 219 24.82 15.55 12.93
CA THR A 219 24.91 16.10 14.29
C THR A 219 26.37 16.09 14.76
N PRO A 220 26.90 17.18 15.35
CA PRO A 220 28.31 17.29 15.77
C PRO A 220 28.75 16.21 16.79
N THR A 221 27.80 15.71 17.57
CA THR A 221 27.94 14.48 18.35
C THR A 221 26.98 13.45 17.78
N PRO A 222 27.40 12.65 16.78
CA PRO A 222 26.65 11.49 16.33
C PRO A 222 26.36 10.57 17.52
N ALA A 223 25.25 9.83 17.47
CA ALA A 223 24.99 8.85 18.53
C ALA A 223 26.16 7.83 18.56
N PRO A 224 26.48 7.22 19.72
CA PRO A 224 27.64 6.32 19.85
C PRO A 224 27.67 5.13 18.89
N THR A 225 26.55 4.83 18.22
CA THR A 225 26.43 3.72 17.26
C THR A 225 26.23 4.21 15.81
N ASP A 226 26.27 5.52 15.54
CA ASP A 226 25.96 6.04 14.21
C ASP A 226 27.00 5.69 13.14
N ASP A 227 28.24 5.40 13.57
CA ASP A 227 29.30 4.90 12.70
C ASP A 227 29.15 3.40 12.39
N SER A 228 28.53 2.62 13.28
CA SER A 228 28.54 1.15 13.22
C SER A 228 27.16 0.53 13.05
N ALA A 229 26.09 1.32 13.10
CA ALA A 229 24.72 0.82 12.97
C ALA A 229 24.43 0.32 11.54
N PRO A 230 23.68 -0.79 11.38
CA PRO A 230 23.44 -1.41 10.08
C PRO A 230 22.91 -0.43 9.04
N LEU A 231 23.60 -0.28 7.91
CA LEU A 231 23.30 0.77 6.93
C LEU A 231 21.85 0.72 6.44
N LEU A 232 21.39 -0.48 6.05
CA LEU A 232 20.12 -0.72 5.38
C LEU A 232 18.94 -0.98 6.34
N SER A 233 19.14 -0.76 7.65
CA SER A 233 18.07 -0.93 8.64
C SER A 233 17.18 0.31 8.72
N ILE A 234 15.90 0.14 8.37
CA ILE A 234 14.88 1.20 8.47
C ILE A 234 14.37 1.42 9.91
N SER A 235 14.71 0.53 10.84
CA SER A 235 14.21 0.56 12.22
C SER A 235 15.27 0.92 13.25
N LYS A 236 16.52 1.20 12.83
CA LYS A 236 17.60 1.58 13.76
C LYS A 236 17.37 2.92 14.46
N LYS A 237 16.60 3.80 13.83
CA LYS A 237 16.17 5.10 14.36
C LYS A 237 14.69 5.32 14.06
N PRO A 238 13.98 6.14 14.86
CA PRO A 238 12.60 6.51 14.59
C PRO A 238 12.51 7.55 13.45
N TYR A 239 12.97 7.18 12.25
CA TYR A 239 13.07 8.09 11.10
C TYR A 239 11.76 8.80 10.79
N ARG A 240 10.65 8.08 10.84
CA ARG A 240 9.31 8.64 10.60
C ARG A 240 8.98 9.77 11.58
N ASP A 241 9.28 9.58 12.86
CA ASP A 241 9.00 10.59 13.88
C ASP A 241 9.92 11.80 13.71
N LEU A 242 11.19 11.58 13.35
CA LEU A 242 12.14 12.65 13.05
C LEU A 242 11.73 13.48 11.83
N ILE A 243 11.21 12.84 10.78
CA ILE A 243 10.69 13.51 9.58
C ILE A 243 9.44 14.31 9.92
N LEU A 244 8.48 13.71 10.63
CA LEU A 244 7.24 14.40 11.06
C LEU A 244 7.53 15.60 11.97
N ALA A 245 8.56 15.50 12.81
CA ALA A 245 9.02 16.58 13.68
C ALA A 245 9.88 17.63 12.97
N ASN A 246 10.21 17.47 11.68
CA ASN A 246 11.16 18.30 10.92
C ASN A 246 12.54 18.42 11.60
N ASN A 247 13.01 17.36 12.25
CA ASN A 247 14.28 17.33 13.00
C ASN A 247 15.22 16.22 12.51
N ILE A 248 14.99 15.70 11.31
CA ILE A 248 15.89 14.71 10.72
C ILE A 248 17.13 15.42 10.13
N SER A 249 18.31 14.84 10.37
CA SER A 249 19.56 15.30 9.76
C SER A 249 19.62 14.90 8.28
N VAL A 250 20.42 15.60 7.47
CA VAL A 250 20.64 15.22 6.07
C VAL A 250 21.25 13.82 5.97
N PHE A 251 22.17 13.49 6.88
CA PHE A 251 22.75 12.16 7.03
C PHE A 251 21.71 11.07 7.26
N ASP A 252 20.86 11.24 8.26
CA ASP A 252 19.82 10.26 8.61
C ASP A 252 18.79 10.10 7.49
N PHE A 253 18.39 11.21 6.87
CA PHE A 253 17.41 11.19 5.77
C PHE A 253 17.95 10.47 4.53
N ARG A 254 19.22 10.70 4.17
CA ARG A 254 19.89 10.01 3.05
C ARG A 254 20.00 8.50 3.28
N ILE A 255 20.38 8.09 4.48
CA ILE A 255 20.46 6.68 4.86
C ILE A 255 19.07 6.04 4.81
N TYR A 256 18.04 6.74 5.29
CA TYR A 256 16.66 6.25 5.23
C TYR A 256 16.19 6.05 3.79
N LEU A 257 16.39 7.04 2.90
CA LEU A 257 16.06 6.93 1.48
C LEU A 257 16.76 5.75 0.81
N LEU A 258 18.08 5.63 1.01
CA LEU A 258 18.87 4.51 0.47
C LEU A 258 18.31 3.18 0.96
N SER A 259 18.03 3.06 2.26
CA SER A 259 17.52 1.82 2.86
C SER A 259 16.19 1.40 2.24
N ARG A 260 15.27 2.35 2.05
CA ARG A 260 13.96 2.09 1.42
C ARG A 260 14.10 1.69 -0.05
N GLN A 261 14.94 2.37 -0.82
CA GLN A 261 15.22 2.00 -2.22
C GLN A 261 15.84 0.59 -2.31
N CYS A 262 16.80 0.25 -1.43
CA CYS A 262 17.44 -1.07 -1.41
C CYS A 262 16.47 -2.19 -1.00
N GLU A 263 15.57 -1.93 -0.04
CA GLU A 263 14.53 -2.89 0.35
C GLU A 263 13.58 -3.20 -0.82
N LEU A 264 13.18 -2.19 -1.59
CA LEU A 264 12.33 -2.37 -2.79
C LEU A 264 13.07 -3.12 -3.90
N LEU A 265 14.33 -2.78 -4.17
CA LEU A 265 15.16 -3.51 -5.13
C LEU A 265 15.35 -4.98 -4.74
N SER A 266 15.53 -5.24 -3.44
CA SER A 266 15.62 -6.60 -2.90
C SER A 266 14.32 -7.38 -3.13
N LYS A 267 13.16 -6.78 -2.80
CA LYS A 267 11.84 -7.36 -3.06
C LYS A 267 11.56 -7.60 -4.54
N ALA A 268 12.12 -6.78 -5.42
CA ALA A 268 12.08 -6.95 -6.87
C ALA A 268 13.09 -7.99 -7.41
N GLY A 269 13.90 -8.64 -6.56
CA GLY A 269 14.91 -9.61 -6.98
C GLY A 269 16.11 -9.01 -7.73
N ARG A 270 16.40 -7.72 -7.48
CA ARG A 270 17.44 -6.91 -8.13
C ARG A 270 18.63 -6.67 -7.18
N LEU A 271 19.09 -7.71 -6.48
CA LEU A 271 20.15 -7.60 -5.45
C LEU A 271 21.51 -7.11 -5.98
N THR A 272 21.84 -7.37 -7.25
CA THR A 272 23.06 -6.80 -7.87
C THR A 272 23.04 -5.28 -7.86
N GLU A 273 21.87 -4.68 -8.12
CA GLU A 273 21.71 -3.23 -8.16
C GLU A 273 21.75 -2.62 -6.76
N VAL A 274 21.33 -3.36 -5.73
CA VAL A 274 21.54 -2.96 -4.33
C VAL A 274 23.02 -2.77 -4.06
N CYS A 275 23.87 -3.75 -4.42
CA CYS A 275 25.32 -3.65 -4.19
C CYS A 275 25.92 -2.42 -4.88
N THR A 276 25.64 -2.24 -6.17
CA THR A 276 26.12 -1.08 -6.94
C THR A 276 25.64 0.24 -6.33
N LYS A 277 24.35 0.33 -5.98
CA LYS A 277 23.76 1.56 -5.42
C LYS A 277 24.36 1.92 -4.07
N VAL A 278 24.56 0.94 -3.19
CA VAL A 278 25.24 1.14 -1.91
C VAL A 278 26.68 1.59 -2.11
N GLY A 279 27.44 0.97 -3.02
CA GLY A 279 28.84 1.33 -3.27
C GLY A 279 28.99 2.76 -3.79
N VAL A 280 28.13 3.16 -4.73
CA VAL A 280 28.07 4.54 -5.25
C VAL A 280 27.69 5.52 -4.14
N PHE A 281 26.70 5.17 -3.31
CA PHE A 281 26.28 6.00 -2.19
C PHE A 281 27.40 6.21 -1.17
N LEU A 282 28.04 5.14 -0.69
CA LEU A 282 29.11 5.23 0.32
C LEU A 282 30.29 6.03 -0.22
N SER A 283 30.66 5.84 -1.49
CA SER A 283 31.75 6.57 -2.12
C SER A 283 31.44 8.07 -2.30
N ALA A 284 30.23 8.40 -2.74
CA ALA A 284 29.82 9.79 -2.95
C ALA A 284 29.59 10.52 -1.62
N PHE A 285 28.85 9.89 -0.70
CA PHE A 285 28.48 10.50 0.56
C PHE A 285 29.64 10.53 1.56
N GLY A 286 30.51 9.52 1.56
CA GLY A 286 31.76 9.53 2.32
C GLY A 286 32.68 10.69 1.92
N ARG A 287 32.79 11.03 0.63
CA ARG A 287 33.52 12.23 0.18
C ARG A 287 32.90 13.52 0.73
N ARG A 288 31.57 13.62 0.73
CA ARG A 288 30.85 14.78 1.28
C ARG A 288 31.04 14.90 2.80
N LEU A 289 31.09 13.79 3.54
CA LEU A 289 31.36 13.82 4.98
C LEU A 289 32.78 14.29 5.31
N ARG A 290 33.77 14.00 4.45
CA ARG A 290 35.14 14.52 4.62
C ARG A 290 35.24 16.05 4.46
N GLU A 291 34.31 16.67 3.74
CA GLU A 291 34.25 18.15 3.65
C GLU A 291 33.94 18.80 5.00
N VAL A 292 33.32 18.07 5.93
CA VAL A 292 32.98 18.51 7.29
C VAL A 292 33.74 17.73 8.36
N GLU A 293 34.90 17.16 8.02
CA GLU A 293 35.68 16.30 8.93
C GLU A 293 36.04 16.99 10.25
N SER A 294 36.21 18.32 10.24
CA SER A 294 36.46 19.12 11.45
C SER A 294 35.28 19.20 12.43
N GLU A 295 34.07 18.88 11.99
CA GLU A 295 32.84 18.94 12.79
C GLU A 295 32.41 17.58 13.36
N ILE A 296 33.07 16.50 12.94
CA ILE A 296 32.75 15.12 13.32
C ILE A 296 33.91 14.47 14.09
N PRO A 297 33.66 13.40 14.86
CA PRO A 297 34.71 12.69 15.57
C PRO A 297 35.82 12.19 14.63
N PRO A 298 37.09 12.20 15.06
CA PRO A 298 38.19 11.65 14.27
C PRO A 298 37.92 10.20 13.85
N TYR A 299 38.28 9.86 12.61
CA TYR A 299 38.09 8.54 12.01
C TYR A 299 36.62 8.09 11.83
N PHE A 300 35.65 8.99 12.03
CA PHE A 300 34.24 8.66 11.88
C PHE A 300 33.91 8.20 10.46
N VAL A 301 34.43 8.88 9.43
CA VAL A 301 34.09 8.55 8.03
C VAL A 301 34.63 7.18 7.65
N GLU A 302 35.86 6.86 8.04
CA GLU A 302 36.49 5.57 7.80
C GLU A 302 35.73 4.45 8.52
N SER A 303 35.45 4.62 9.82
CA SER A 303 34.66 3.66 10.62
C SER A 303 33.27 3.43 10.01
N TRP A 304 32.62 4.54 9.59
CA TRP A 304 31.29 4.51 9.02
C TRP A 304 31.24 3.82 7.66
N VAL A 305 32.16 4.12 6.75
CA VAL A 305 32.23 3.48 5.43
C VAL A 305 32.51 1.98 5.61
N TYR A 306 33.49 1.62 6.44
CA TYR A 306 33.83 0.23 6.76
C TYR A 306 32.62 -0.57 7.25
N SER A 307 31.99 -0.08 8.33
CA SER A 307 30.89 -0.79 8.99
C SER A 307 29.63 -0.82 8.12
N SER A 308 29.39 0.24 7.35
CA SER A 308 28.26 0.32 6.42
C SER A 308 28.40 -0.63 5.25
N ALA A 309 29.60 -0.76 4.68
CA ALA A 309 29.88 -1.70 3.60
C ALA A 309 29.71 -3.16 4.07
N LEU A 310 30.29 -3.51 5.22
CA LEU A 310 30.18 -4.85 5.80
C LEU A 310 28.73 -5.21 6.13
N SER A 311 28.01 -4.34 6.83
CA SER A 311 26.60 -4.58 7.17
C SER A 311 25.68 -4.63 5.95
N ALA A 312 25.99 -3.90 4.88
CA ALA A 312 25.25 -3.99 3.63
C ALA A 312 25.45 -5.34 2.93
N VAL A 313 26.67 -5.88 2.93
CA VAL A 313 26.97 -7.22 2.40
C VAL A 313 26.23 -8.29 3.19
N GLU A 314 26.27 -8.24 4.52
CA GLU A 314 25.54 -9.15 5.40
C GLU A 314 24.03 -9.12 5.12
N GLN A 315 23.46 -7.93 4.97
CA GLN A 315 22.04 -7.76 4.66
C GLN A 315 21.69 -8.30 3.26
N CYS A 316 22.55 -8.09 2.27
CA CYS A 316 22.38 -8.64 0.93
C CYS A 316 22.42 -10.18 0.94
N ASP A 317 23.31 -10.77 1.73
CA ASP A 317 23.39 -12.23 1.88
C ASP A 317 22.12 -12.78 2.54
N ALA A 318 21.61 -12.12 3.58
CA ALA A 318 20.34 -12.47 4.21
C ALA A 318 19.17 -12.43 3.21
N TRP A 319 19.10 -11.41 2.35
CA TRP A 319 18.09 -11.32 1.29
C TRP A 319 18.28 -12.34 0.17
N SER A 320 19.52 -12.73 -0.12
CA SER A 320 19.83 -13.71 -1.16
C SER A 320 19.33 -15.12 -0.81
N ALA A 321 19.13 -15.41 0.48
CA ALA A 321 18.66 -16.72 0.96
C ALA A 321 17.25 -17.08 0.47
N THR A 322 16.42 -16.07 0.17
CA THR A 322 15.05 -16.25 -0.34
C THR A 322 14.92 -15.92 -1.83
N ALA A 323 16.00 -15.49 -2.49
CA ALA A 323 16.00 -15.03 -3.87
C ALA A 323 16.54 -16.09 -4.84
N ASP A 324 15.88 -16.23 -5.99
CA ASP A 324 16.41 -16.99 -7.13
C ASP A 324 17.44 -16.14 -7.88
N LEU A 325 18.73 -16.44 -7.69
CA LEU A 325 19.82 -15.72 -8.35
C LEU A 325 20.72 -16.65 -9.18
N ASP A 326 20.27 -17.82 -9.63
CA ASP A 326 21.20 -18.80 -10.26
C ASP A 326 21.95 -18.23 -11.47
N ALA A 327 21.26 -17.52 -12.35
CA ALA A 327 21.91 -16.82 -13.47
C ALA A 327 22.61 -15.50 -13.06
N LYS A 328 22.19 -14.87 -11.95
CA LYS A 328 22.68 -13.56 -11.48
C LYS A 328 23.80 -13.67 -10.43
N ARG A 329 24.13 -14.88 -9.97
CA ARG A 329 25.05 -15.16 -8.87
C ARG A 329 26.45 -14.57 -9.08
N PRO A 330 27.07 -14.68 -10.28
CA PRO A 330 28.38 -14.10 -10.50
C PRO A 330 28.37 -12.57 -10.38
N ALA A 331 27.37 -11.91 -10.98
CA ALA A 331 27.22 -10.46 -10.91
C ALA A 331 26.93 -9.98 -9.47
N PHE A 332 26.09 -10.71 -8.73
CA PHE A 332 25.84 -10.44 -7.31
C PHE A 332 27.12 -10.57 -6.47
N ASN A 333 27.90 -11.63 -6.67
CA ASN A 333 29.17 -11.82 -5.96
C ASN A 333 30.20 -10.74 -6.30
N ALA A 334 30.26 -10.30 -7.56
CA ALA A 334 31.10 -9.18 -7.97
C ALA A 334 30.71 -7.87 -7.26
N GLY A 335 29.41 -7.56 -7.22
CA GLY A 335 28.91 -6.38 -6.48
C GLY A 335 29.22 -6.45 -4.97
N LYS A 336 29.14 -7.63 -4.36
CA LYS A 336 29.57 -7.82 -2.96
C LYS A 336 31.07 -7.59 -2.79
N ALA A 337 31.89 -8.07 -3.73
CA ALA A 337 33.34 -7.85 -3.69
C ALA A 337 33.68 -6.35 -3.77
N GLU A 338 33.03 -5.59 -4.65
CA GLU A 338 33.19 -4.13 -4.73
C GLU A 338 32.82 -3.43 -3.41
N LEU A 339 31.76 -3.88 -2.73
CA LEU A 339 31.43 -3.35 -1.40
C LEU A 339 32.51 -3.71 -0.36
N LEU A 340 33.04 -4.93 -0.38
CA LEU A 340 34.10 -5.34 0.53
C LEU A 340 35.42 -4.61 0.28
N GLU A 341 35.69 -4.14 -0.95
CA GLU A 341 36.85 -3.27 -1.24
C GLU A 341 36.73 -1.88 -0.61
N LEU A 342 35.51 -1.43 -0.28
CA LEU A 342 35.29 -0.19 0.47
C LEU A 342 35.49 -0.36 1.97
N ALA A 343 35.51 -1.61 2.47
CA ALA A 343 35.72 -1.93 3.87
C ALA A 343 37.22 -1.92 4.21
#